data_AF-Q3M662-F1
#
_entry.id   AF-Q3M662-F1
#
_cell.length_a   1.000
_cell.length_b   1.000
_cell.length_c   1.000
_cell.angle_alpha   90.00
_cell.angle_beta   90.00
_cell.angle_gamma   90.00
#
_symmetry.space_group_name_H-M   'P 1'
#
loop_
_entity.id
_entity.type
_entity.pdbx_description
1 polymer ?
#
loop_
_entity_poly.entity_id
_entity_poly.type
_entity_poly.pdbx_seq_one_letter_code
_entity_poly.pdbx_strand_id
1 'polypeptide(L)' 'MPNPKGTPENLEPGIRKGEEPMTANLSFRVTESMKQAVQAQDDPAQFCRDAIQKALDETSQQ' A
#
# COMPACT_ATOMS: atom_id res chain seq x y z
N MET A 1 -9.88 -14.07 -44.98
CA MET A 1 -9.13 -14.69 -43.88
C MET A 1 -9.93 -14.49 -42.60
N PRO A 2 -10.22 -15.53 -41.79
CA PRO A 2 -11.03 -15.37 -40.60
C PRO A 2 -10.20 -14.69 -39.51
N ASN A 3 -10.63 -13.53 -39.02
CA ASN A 3 -10.01 -12.89 -37.85
C ASN A 3 -10.08 -13.84 -36.65
N PRO A 4 -8.95 -14.15 -35.98
CA PRO A 4 -8.99 -14.81 -34.69
C PRO A 4 -9.49 -13.77 -33.69
N LYS A 5 -10.81 -13.69 -33.53
CA LYS A 5 -11.42 -12.95 -32.43
C LYS A 5 -10.91 -13.61 -31.16
N GLY A 6 -9.99 -12.93 -30.46
CA GLY A 6 -9.48 -13.39 -29.17
C GLY A 6 -10.66 -13.79 -28.28
N THR A 7 -10.62 -15.02 -27.78
CA THR A 7 -11.64 -15.53 -26.90
C THR A 7 -11.60 -14.76 -25.57
N PRO A 8 -12.76 -14.46 -24.98
CA PRO A 8 -12.87 -13.70 -23.73
C PRO A 8 -12.25 -14.42 -22.52
N GLU A 9 -11.86 -15.68 -22.67
CA GLU A 9 -11.20 -16.48 -21.64
C GLU A 9 -9.77 -16.02 -21.33
N ASN A 10 -9.11 -15.27 -22.23
CA ASN A 10 -7.77 -14.72 -21.98
C ASN A 10 -7.80 -13.40 -21.17
N LEU A 11 -8.98 -13.02 -20.67
CA LEU A 11 -9.19 -11.92 -19.73
C LEU A 11 -9.30 -12.46 -18.31
N GLU A 12 -8.50 -13.48 -17.95
CA GLU A 12 -8.26 -13.72 -16.53
C GLU A 12 -7.73 -12.40 -15.96
N PRO A 13 -8.42 -11.78 -14.98
CA PRO A 13 -7.91 -10.58 -14.35
C PRO A 13 -6.63 -11.00 -13.66
N GLY A 14 -5.51 -10.76 -14.36
CA GLY A 14 -4.20 -11.17 -13.90
C GLY A 14 -4.08 -10.69 -12.48
N ILE A 15 -4.05 -11.63 -11.54
CA ILE A 15 -3.65 -11.36 -10.17
C ILE A 15 -2.22 -10.88 -10.33
N ARG A 16 -2.06 -9.57 -10.48
CA ARG A 16 -0.75 -8.95 -10.53
C ARG A 16 -0.16 -9.31 -9.18
N LYS A 17 0.80 -10.23 -9.16
CA LYS A 17 1.81 -10.34 -8.10
C LYS A 17 2.67 -9.08 -8.12
N GLY A 18 2.05 -7.93 -7.93
CA GLY A 18 2.67 -6.68 -7.53
C GLY A 18 2.27 -6.42 -6.09
N GLU A 19 3.03 -5.57 -5.40
CA GLU A 19 2.75 -5.12 -4.02
C GLU A 19 1.24 -5.00 -3.75
N GLU A 20 0.81 -5.51 -2.59
CA GLU A 20 -0.60 -5.51 -2.21
C GLU A 20 -1.20 -4.13 -2.47
N PRO A 21 -2.32 -4.05 -3.22
CA PRO A 21 -2.88 -2.76 -3.57
C PRO A 21 -3.27 -2.03 -2.28
N MET A 22 -2.78 -0.81 -2.12
CA MET A 22 -3.11 0.08 -1.00
C MET A 22 -4.60 0.46 -1.05
N THR A 23 -5.43 -0.43 -0.55
CA THR A 23 -6.90 -0.40 -0.66
C THR A 23 -7.57 0.12 0.61
N ALA A 24 -6.82 0.20 1.73
CA ALA A 24 -7.31 0.62 3.03
C ALA A 24 -6.68 1.95 3.47
N ASN A 25 -7.48 2.79 4.14
CA ASN A 25 -7.03 3.99 4.82
C ASN A 25 -7.03 3.74 6.34
N LEU A 26 -5.95 4.15 7.01
CA LEU A 26 -5.84 4.10 8.47
C LEU A 26 -5.79 5.52 9.02
N SER A 27 -6.71 5.87 9.94
CA SER A 27 -6.76 7.18 10.58
C SER A 27 -6.83 7.03 12.09
N PHE A 28 -5.89 7.65 12.81
CA PHE A 28 -5.83 7.67 14.27
C PHE A 28 -5.42 9.06 14.76
N ARG A 29 -5.67 9.35 16.05
CA ARG A 29 -5.27 10.62 16.65
C ARG A 29 -3.80 10.58 17.04
N VAL A 30 -3.08 11.66 16.71
CA VAL A 30 -1.68 11.89 17.08
C VAL A 30 -1.55 13.22 17.81
N THR A 31 -0.44 13.42 18.50
CA THR A 31 -0.11 14.72 19.09
C THR A 31 0.21 15.74 17.99
N GLU A 32 0.07 17.03 18.30
CA GLU A 32 0.31 18.10 17.33
C GLU A 32 1.77 18.13 16.87
N SER A 33 2.71 17.90 17.79
CA SER A 33 4.15 17.80 17.48
C SER A 33 4.46 16.63 16.54
N MET A 34 3.81 15.48 16.71
CA MET A 34 3.98 14.34 15.79
C MET A 34 3.45 14.68 14.40
N LYS A 35 2.28 15.30 14.32
CA LYS A 35 1.72 15.75 13.03
C LYS A 35 2.67 16.69 12.31
N GLN A 36 3.25 17.67 13.01
CA GLN A 36 4.23 18.60 12.44
C GLN A 36 5.50 17.88 11.97
N ALA A 37 6.03 16.97 12.78
CA ALA A 37 7.23 16.21 12.43
C ALA A 37 7.03 15.31 11.19
N VAL A 38 5.85 14.69 11.07
CA VAL A 38 5.49 13.88 9.89
C VAL A 38 5.30 14.77 8.66
N GLN A 39 4.60 15.91 8.80
CA GLN A 39 4.39 16.85 7.69
C GLN A 39 5.66 17.52 7.19
N ALA A 40 6.71 17.58 8.03
CA ALA A 40 8.01 18.10 7.65
C ALA A 40 8.87 17.08 6.85
N GLN A 41 8.45 15.82 6.74
CA GLN A 41 9.13 14.82 5.90
C GLN A 41 8.83 15.04 4.43
N ASP A 42 9.76 14.65 3.55
CA ASP A 42 9.59 14.72 2.09
C ASP A 42 8.41 13.88 1.60
N ASP A 43 8.19 12.69 2.18
CA ASP A 43 7.04 11.84 1.88
C ASP A 43 6.36 11.38 3.19
N PRO A 44 5.38 12.15 3.70
CA PRO A 44 4.72 11.85 4.97
C PRO A 44 3.96 10.52 4.93
N ALA A 45 3.44 10.13 3.77
CA ALA A 45 2.68 8.90 3.61
C ALA A 45 3.59 7.66 3.67
N GLN A 46 4.72 7.66 2.96
CA GLN A 46 5.72 6.61 3.06
C GLN A 46 6.33 6.53 4.45
N PHE A 47 6.69 7.67 5.06
CA PHE A 47 7.21 7.68 6.42
C PHE A 47 6.27 6.98 7.43
N CYS A 48 4.97 7.29 7.37
CA CYS A 48 3.99 6.63 8.23
C CYS A 48 3.92 5.12 7.98
N ARG A 49 4.00 4.69 6.71
CA ARG A 49 3.95 3.28 6.35
C ARG A 49 5.17 2.52 6.86
N ASP A 50 6.37 3.04 6.63
CA ASP A 50 7.62 2.42 7.10
C ASP A 50 7.66 2.32 8.62
N ALA A 51 7.26 3.39 9.33
CA ALA A 51 7.21 3.40 10.78
C ALA A 51 6.23 2.34 11.34
N ILE A 52 5.05 2.22 10.73
CA ILE A 52 4.06 1.20 11.11
C ILE A 52 4.58 -0.20 10.77
N GLN A 53 5.13 -0.42 9.58
CA GLN A 53 5.63 -1.71 9.14
C GLN A 53 6.77 -2.20 10.05
N LYS A 54 7.68 -1.30 10.44
CA LYS A 54 8.76 -1.62 11.38
C LYS A 54 8.21 -2.00 12.76
N ALA A 55 7.26 -1.23 13.30
CA ALA A 55 6.66 -1.54 14.60
C ALA A 55 5.90 -2.87 14.59
N LEU A 56 5.23 -3.19 13.47
CA LEU A 56 4.55 -4.49 13.28
C LEU A 56 5.55 -5.64 13.20
N ASP A 57 6.65 -5.48 12.47
CA ASP A 57 7.71 -6.49 12.37
C ASP A 57 8.36 -6.76 13.75
N GLU A 58 8.69 -5.70 14.49
CA GLU A 58 9.21 -5.78 15.85
C GLU A 58 8.23 -6.50 16.80
N THR A 59 6.94 -6.20 16.70
CA THR A 59 5.90 -6.86 17.52
C THR A 59 5.71 -8.32 17.12
N SER A 60 5.80 -8.63 15.83
CA SER A 60 5.58 -9.98 15.31
C SER A 60 6.74 -10.94 15.59
N GLN A 61 7.90 -10.41 15.97
CA GLN A 61 9.08 -11.17 16.38
C GLN A 61 9.15 -11.42 17.90
N GLN A 62 8.19 -10.95 18.69
CA GLN A 62 8.08 -11.18 20.15
C GLN A 62 7.20 -12.37 20.52
#